data_AF-A0A7X7LRQ3-F1
#
_entry.id   AF-A0A7X7LRQ3-F1
#
_cell.length_a   1.000
_cell.length_b   1.000
_cell.length_c   1.000
_cell.angle_alpha   90.00
_cell.angle_beta   90.00
_cell.angle_gamma   90.00
#
_symmetry.space_group_name_H-M   'P 1'
#
loop_
_entity.id
_entity.type
_entity.pdbx_description
1 polymer ?
#
loop_
_entity_poly.entity_id
_entity_poly.type
_entity_poly.pdbx_seq_one_letter_code
_entity_poly.pdbx_strand_id
1 'polypeptide(L)'
;MERHFNYRNDKATLYLISTPIGNLDDITFRAVKIMKEVPILLAEDTRVSQKLLHHFDIDKPLQSFHEHNEYQKADSVLTELSKGNDVGLMSDAGMPLFSDPGSSLVQKALAAGYNVVCLPGANAAVTGLLMSGINATPFYFAGFPERKASKRRMQLESLKYRQET
;
A
#
# COMPACT_ATOMS: atom_id res chain seq x y z
N MET A 1 -20.65 -15.37 4.57
CA MET A 1 -20.75 -14.07 5.26
C MET A 1 -19.94 -13.06 4.45
N GLU A 2 -20.59 -12.35 3.52
CA GLU A 2 -19.93 -11.27 2.78
C GLU A 2 -20.04 -9.98 3.59
N ARG A 3 -18.95 -9.61 4.27
CA ARG A 3 -18.78 -8.29 4.85
C ARG A 3 -17.51 -7.67 4.31
N HIS A 4 -17.59 -7.06 3.13
CA HIS A 4 -16.60 -6.08 2.69
C HIS A 4 -17.32 -4.91 2.01
N PHE A 5 -17.37 -3.77 2.70
CA PHE A 5 -17.93 -2.49 2.24
C PHE A 5 -17.24 -1.91 1.00
N ASN A 6 -16.20 -2.55 0.47
CA ASN A 6 -15.36 -2.04 -0.61
C ASN A 6 -15.74 -2.58 -2.00
N TYR A 7 -16.72 -3.49 -2.10
CA TYR A 7 -17.31 -3.96 -3.36
C TYR A 7 -18.66 -3.28 -3.60
N ARG A 8 -18.70 -1.93 -3.60
CA ARG A 8 -19.97 -1.18 -3.54
C ARG A 8 -20.81 -1.25 -4.82
N ASN A 9 -20.21 -1.63 -5.94
CA ASN A 9 -20.83 -1.58 -7.26
C ASN A 9 -20.03 -2.44 -8.26
N ASP A 10 -20.60 -2.65 -9.45
CA ASP A 10 -19.98 -3.39 -10.57
C ASP A 10 -18.86 -2.58 -11.28
N LYS A 11 -18.28 -1.56 -10.64
CA LYS A 11 -17.20 -0.77 -11.23
C LYS A 11 -15.83 -1.40 -10.97
N ALA A 12 -14.89 -1.05 -11.83
CA ALA A 12 -13.48 -1.39 -11.68
C ALA A 12 -12.91 -0.95 -10.32
N THR A 13 -11.91 -1.70 -9.89
CA THR A 13 -11.33 -1.63 -8.55
C THR A 13 -9.84 -1.33 -8.59
N LEU A 14 -9.43 -0.35 -7.78
CA LEU A 14 -8.04 -0.16 -7.39
C LEU A 14 -7.74 -1.01 -6.15
N TYR A 15 -6.94 -2.05 -6.31
CA TYR A 15 -6.47 -2.91 -5.23
C TYR A 15 -5.16 -2.38 -4.65
N LEU A 16 -5.12 -2.16 -3.33
CA LEU A 16 -3.88 -1.90 -2.60
C LEU A 16 -3.36 -3.24 -2.07
N ILE A 17 -2.23 -3.69 -2.60
CA ILE A 17 -1.70 -5.04 -2.40
C ILE A 17 -0.50 -4.96 -1.47
N SER A 18 -0.67 -5.43 -0.24
CA SER A 18 0.42 -5.58 0.70
C SER A 18 1.38 -6.70 0.29
N THR A 19 2.67 -6.43 0.40
CA THR A 19 3.75 -7.38 0.11
C THR A 19 4.50 -7.78 1.39
N PRO A 20 5.23 -8.90 1.39
CA PRO A 20 6.03 -9.29 2.54
C PRO A 20 7.05 -8.24 3.00
N ILE A 21 7.40 -8.26 4.29
CA ILE A 21 8.44 -7.39 4.90
C ILE A 21 9.74 -8.12 5.24
N GLY A 22 9.96 -9.31 4.65
CA GLY A 22 11.20 -10.08 4.84
C GLY A 22 11.05 -11.59 4.69
N ASN A 23 9.84 -12.13 4.91
CA ASN A 23 9.55 -13.55 4.70
C ASN A 23 8.43 -13.74 3.66
N LEU A 24 8.73 -14.43 2.55
CA LEU A 24 7.80 -14.59 1.43
C LEU A 24 6.49 -15.28 1.82
N ASP A 25 6.50 -16.11 2.86
CA ASP A 25 5.32 -16.81 3.39
C ASP A 25 4.30 -15.87 4.06
N ASP A 26 4.67 -14.63 4.38
CA ASP A 26 3.75 -13.64 4.97
C ASP A 26 2.78 -13.05 3.94
N ILE A 27 2.90 -13.41 2.66
CA ILE A 27 1.94 -12.98 1.64
C ILE A 27 0.60 -13.67 1.84
N THR A 28 -0.50 -12.97 1.59
CA THR A 28 -1.82 -13.59 1.66
C THR A 28 -2.18 -14.29 0.35
N PHE A 29 -2.93 -15.40 0.43
CA PHE A 29 -3.51 -16.04 -0.76
C PHE A 29 -4.31 -15.07 -1.63
N ARG A 30 -5.00 -14.10 -1.00
CA ARG A 30 -5.78 -13.10 -1.71
C ARG A 30 -4.89 -12.11 -2.48
N ALA A 31 -3.74 -11.72 -1.93
CA ALA A 31 -2.78 -10.89 -2.65
C ALA A 31 -2.24 -11.60 -3.89
N VAL A 32 -1.83 -12.87 -3.77
CA VAL A 32 -1.38 -13.69 -4.91
C VAL A 32 -2.46 -13.82 -5.98
N LYS A 33 -3.69 -14.13 -5.57
CA LYS A 33 -4.83 -14.22 -6.49
C LYS A 33 -5.05 -12.91 -7.26
N ILE A 34 -5.15 -11.78 -6.55
CA ILE A 34 -5.39 -10.47 -7.18
C ILE A 34 -4.23 -10.09 -8.11
N MET A 35 -2.96 -10.31 -7.72
CA MET A 35 -1.83 -10.08 -8.62
C MET A 35 -1.92 -10.91 -9.91
N LYS A 36 -2.44 -12.15 -9.83
CA LYS A 36 -2.68 -13.02 -11.00
C LYS A 36 -3.90 -12.60 -11.84
N GLU A 37 -4.87 -11.89 -11.28
CA GLU A 37 -6.11 -11.52 -11.99
C GLU A 37 -6.05 -10.13 -12.62
N VAL A 38 -5.50 -9.12 -11.93
CA VAL A 38 -5.54 -7.75 -12.43
C VAL A 38 -4.69 -7.59 -13.71
N PRO A 39 -5.20 -6.91 -14.75
CA PRO A 39 -4.44 -6.69 -15.99
C PRO A 39 -3.25 -5.74 -15.79
N ILE A 40 -3.31 -4.85 -14.79
CA ILE A 40 -2.30 -3.83 -14.53
C ILE A 40 -1.80 -3.95 -13.09
N LEU A 41 -0.48 -4.07 -12.95
CA LEU A 41 0.21 -4.00 -11.67
C LEU A 41 1.19 -2.83 -11.66
N LEU A 42 1.10 -2.04 -10.61
CA LEU A 42 1.95 -0.89 -10.32
C LEU A 42 2.85 -1.22 -9.13
N ALA A 43 4.11 -0.81 -9.18
CA ALA A 43 5.06 -0.93 -8.07
C ALA A 43 6.01 0.28 -8.06
N GLU A 44 6.58 0.60 -6.89
CA GLU A 44 7.58 1.66 -6.76
C GLU A 44 8.90 1.26 -7.43
N ASP A 45 9.51 0.16 -6.97
CA ASP A 45 10.63 -0.49 -7.64
C ASP A 45 10.19 -1.79 -8.32
N THR A 46 10.02 -1.71 -9.64
CA THR A 46 9.64 -2.87 -10.45
C THR A 46 10.67 -4.00 -10.39
N ARG A 47 11.94 -3.73 -10.11
CA ARG A 47 12.99 -4.77 -10.01
C ARG A 47 12.85 -5.59 -8.73
N VAL A 48 12.46 -4.94 -7.63
CA VAL A 48 12.19 -5.62 -6.36
C VAL A 48 10.91 -6.44 -6.50
N SER A 49 9.83 -5.81 -6.96
CA SER A 49 8.53 -6.45 -7.11
C SER A 49 8.53 -7.59 -8.16
N GLN A 50 9.37 -7.52 -9.20
CA GLN A 50 9.48 -8.61 -10.18
C GLN A 50 10.00 -9.91 -9.56
N LYS A 51 10.91 -9.84 -8.58
CA LYS A 51 11.41 -11.03 -7.87
C LYS A 51 10.29 -11.71 -7.08
N LEU A 52 9.42 -10.90 -6.45
CA LEU A 52 8.24 -11.39 -5.75
C LEU A 52 7.27 -12.09 -6.70
N LEU A 53 6.97 -11.46 -7.85
CA LEU A 53 6.11 -12.05 -8.87
C LEU A 53 6.67 -13.38 -9.38
N HIS A 54 7.97 -13.44 -9.66
CA HIS A 54 8.64 -14.66 -10.13
C HIS A 54 8.54 -15.80 -9.11
N HIS A 55 8.70 -15.52 -7.81
CA HIS A 55 8.57 -16.52 -6.76
C HIS A 55 7.17 -17.16 -6.71
N PHE A 56 6.12 -16.42 -7.07
CA PHE A 56 4.72 -16.91 -7.06
C PHE A 56 4.21 -17.35 -8.45
N ASP A 57 5.12 -17.56 -9.40
CA ASP A 57 4.84 -17.93 -10.79
C ASP A 57 3.85 -16.95 -11.46
N ILE A 58 4.09 -15.66 -11.26
CA ILE A 58 3.30 -14.58 -11.87
C ILE A 58 4.15 -13.95 -12.98
N ASP A 59 3.88 -14.33 -14.23
CA ASP A 59 4.51 -13.73 -15.40
C ASP A 59 3.67 -12.58 -15.93
N LYS A 60 3.93 -11.37 -15.41
CA LYS A 60 3.26 -10.13 -15.82
C LYS A 60 4.21 -8.95 -15.80
N PRO A 61 4.05 -7.98 -16.72
CA PRO A 61 4.81 -6.74 -16.66
C PRO A 61 4.33 -5.85 -15.51
N LEU A 62 5.28 -5.30 -14.76
CA LEU A 62 5.06 -4.24 -13.78
C LEU A 62 5.23 -2.87 -14.43
N GLN A 63 4.41 -1.91 -14.03
CA GLN A 63 4.59 -0.50 -14.39
C GLN A 63 5.10 0.27 -13.17
N SER A 64 6.08 1.16 -13.36
CA SER A 64 6.60 1.97 -12.27
C SER A 64 5.59 3.05 -11.84
N PHE A 65 5.45 3.21 -10.52
CA PHE A 65 4.63 4.22 -9.87
C PHE A 65 5.37 4.73 -8.64
N HIS A 66 5.94 5.94 -8.74
CA HIS A 66 6.74 6.54 -7.68
C HIS A 66 6.42 8.04 -7.53
N GLU A 67 6.83 8.70 -6.44
CA GLU A 67 6.45 10.08 -6.12
C GLU A 67 6.62 11.07 -7.29
N HIS A 68 7.72 10.98 -8.05
CA HIS A 68 7.99 11.89 -9.17
C HIS A 68 7.00 11.77 -10.34
N ASN A 69 6.32 10.63 -10.53
CA ASN A 69 5.41 10.40 -11.64
C ASN A 69 3.94 10.21 -11.21
N GLU A 70 3.66 10.28 -9.91
CA GLU A 70 2.37 9.95 -9.30
C GLU A 70 1.20 10.66 -10.00
N TYR A 71 1.31 11.96 -10.27
CA TYR A 71 0.22 12.74 -10.88
C TYR A 71 -0.13 12.28 -12.29
N GLN A 72 0.88 12.15 -13.16
CA GLN A 72 0.70 11.71 -14.54
C GLN A 72 0.22 10.25 -14.59
N LYS A 73 0.80 9.40 -13.74
CA LYS A 73 0.47 7.98 -13.70
C LYS A 73 -0.93 7.75 -13.12
N ALA A 74 -1.36 8.56 -12.16
CA ALA A 74 -2.70 8.49 -11.61
C ALA A 74 -3.79 8.72 -12.68
N ASP A 75 -3.60 9.67 -13.60
CA ASP A 75 -4.58 9.92 -14.67
C ASP A 75 -4.63 8.76 -15.68
N SER A 76 -3.48 8.13 -15.95
CA SER A 76 -3.43 6.89 -16.72
C SER A 76 -4.16 5.74 -16.02
N VAL A 77 -4.05 5.62 -14.69
CA VAL A 77 -4.75 4.60 -13.92
C VAL A 77 -6.26 4.84 -13.92
N LEU A 78 -6.72 6.08 -13.75
CA LEU A 78 -8.15 6.41 -13.84
C LEU A 78 -8.73 6.08 -15.23
N THR A 79 -7.92 6.24 -16.28
CA THR A 79 -8.29 5.86 -17.65
C THR A 79 -8.47 4.35 -17.79
N GLU A 80 -7.67 3.55 -17.10
CA GLU A 80 -7.81 2.09 -17.11
C GLU A 80 -9.02 1.64 -16.29
N LEU A 81 -9.24 2.23 -15.12
CA LEU A 81 -10.45 2.01 -14.33
C LEU A 81 -11.73 2.38 -15.11
N SER A 82 -11.71 3.45 -15.91
CA SER A 82 -12.87 3.86 -16.72
C SER A 82 -13.20 2.88 -17.84
N LYS A 83 -12.22 2.11 -18.31
CA LYS A 83 -12.40 1.02 -19.28
C LYS A 83 -12.95 -0.26 -18.64
N GLY A 84 -13.12 -0.29 -17.32
CA GLY A 84 -13.53 -1.48 -16.58
C GLY A 84 -12.37 -2.38 -16.15
N ASN A 85 -11.12 -1.94 -16.32
CA ASN A 85 -9.95 -2.72 -15.91
C ASN A 85 -9.64 -2.52 -14.43
N ASP A 86 -9.53 -3.61 -13.69
CA ASP A 86 -8.99 -3.56 -12.33
C ASP A 86 -7.48 -3.24 -12.35
N VAL A 87 -7.00 -2.55 -11.31
CA VAL A 87 -5.61 -2.12 -11.19
C VAL A 87 -5.09 -2.49 -9.81
N GLY A 88 -3.92 -3.12 -9.72
CA GLY A 88 -3.22 -3.36 -8.47
C GLY A 88 -2.08 -2.37 -8.24
N LEU A 89 -1.99 -1.81 -7.05
CA LEU A 89 -0.85 -1.04 -6.55
C LEU A 89 -0.16 -1.82 -5.43
N MET A 90 1.09 -2.21 -5.67
CA MET A 90 1.95 -2.93 -4.74
C MET A 90 2.92 -1.97 -4.04
N SER A 91 3.20 -2.22 -2.76
CA SER A 91 4.37 -1.66 -2.07
C SER A 91 5.60 -2.55 -2.32
N ASP A 92 6.80 -1.98 -2.22
CA ASP A 92 8.04 -2.78 -2.28
C ASP A 92 8.16 -3.73 -1.07
N ALA A 93 7.69 -3.28 0.11
CA ALA A 93 7.59 -4.11 1.30
C ALA A 93 6.48 -3.61 2.24
N GLY A 94 5.59 -4.50 2.68
CA GLY A 94 4.59 -4.20 3.70
C GLY A 94 3.29 -3.66 3.15
N MET A 95 2.77 -2.61 3.78
CA MET A 95 1.44 -2.06 3.50
C MET A 95 1.58 -0.79 2.65
N PRO A 96 0.95 -0.72 1.45
CA PRO A 96 1.01 0.47 0.62
C PRO A 96 0.53 1.73 1.36
N LEU A 97 1.03 2.88 0.91
CA LEU A 97 0.62 4.24 1.34
C LEU A 97 1.11 4.69 2.73
N PHE A 98 1.72 3.82 3.55
CA PHE A 98 2.27 4.22 4.86
C PHE A 98 3.52 5.08 4.71
N SER A 99 4.37 4.76 3.75
CA SER A 99 5.59 5.50 3.43
C SER A 99 5.91 5.49 1.93
N ASP A 100 4.94 5.04 1.15
CA ASP A 100 5.02 4.85 -0.30
C ASP A 100 4.06 5.84 -0.99
N PRO A 101 4.30 6.20 -2.26
CA PRO A 101 3.39 7.03 -3.05
C PRO A 101 2.04 6.34 -3.30
N GLY A 102 1.01 7.11 -3.68
CA GLY A 102 -0.28 6.57 -4.11
C GLY A 102 -1.49 7.13 -3.36
N SER A 103 -1.27 7.93 -2.32
CA SER A 103 -2.37 8.58 -1.58
C SER A 103 -3.21 9.48 -2.50
N SER A 104 -2.57 10.18 -3.44
CA SER A 104 -3.27 11.01 -4.43
C SER A 104 -4.11 10.16 -5.38
N LEU A 105 -3.59 9.02 -5.83
CA LEU A 105 -4.31 8.08 -6.68
C LEU A 105 -5.55 7.52 -5.97
N VAL A 106 -5.45 7.12 -4.70
CA VAL A 106 -6.60 6.65 -3.92
C VAL A 106 -7.68 7.73 -3.82
N GLN A 107 -7.31 8.96 -3.48
CA GLN A 107 -8.26 10.07 -3.40
C GLN A 107 -8.96 10.32 -4.73
N LYS A 108 -8.21 10.34 -5.83
CA LYS A 108 -8.75 10.49 -7.19
C LYS A 108 -9.69 9.35 -7.58
N ALA A 109 -9.33 8.10 -7.30
CA ALA A 109 -10.16 6.93 -7.61
C ALA A 109 -11.48 6.95 -6.84
N LEU A 110 -11.43 7.28 -5.55
CA LEU A 110 -12.63 7.46 -4.72
C LEU A 110 -13.50 8.61 -5.21
N ALA A 111 -12.90 9.76 -5.57
CA ALA A 111 -13.63 10.92 -6.07
C ALA A 111 -14.32 10.64 -7.42
N ALA A 112 -13.71 9.81 -8.28
CA ALA A 112 -14.32 9.33 -9.52
C ALA A 112 -15.36 8.20 -9.30
N GLY A 113 -15.53 7.74 -8.05
CA GLY A 113 -16.51 6.74 -7.67
C GLY A 113 -16.14 5.31 -8.06
N TYR A 114 -14.85 5.01 -8.25
CA TYR A 114 -14.34 3.64 -8.38
C TYR A 114 -14.17 2.97 -7.03
N ASN A 115 -14.08 1.64 -7.03
CA ASN A 115 -13.82 0.89 -5.81
C ASN A 115 -12.35 1.02 -5.42
N VAL A 116 -12.06 1.17 -4.13
CA VAL A 116 -10.70 1.04 -3.59
C VAL A 116 -10.72 -0.04 -2.52
N VAL A 117 -9.98 -1.12 -2.77
CA VAL A 117 -9.94 -2.29 -1.90
C VAL A 117 -8.53 -2.46 -1.36
N CYS A 118 -8.36 -2.24 -0.06
CA CYS A 118 -7.12 -2.56 0.61
C CYS A 118 -7.08 -4.04 1.01
N LEU A 119 -6.07 -4.76 0.56
CA LEU A 119 -5.82 -6.14 1.01
C LEU A 119 -5.08 -6.10 2.36
N PRO A 120 -5.59 -6.76 3.41
CA PRO A 120 -4.84 -6.96 4.63
C PRO A 120 -3.55 -7.75 4.36
N GLY A 121 -2.50 -7.44 5.13
CA GLY A 121 -1.24 -8.17 5.11
C GLY A 121 -0.20 -7.53 6.02
N ALA A 122 1.07 -7.72 5.69
CA ALA A 122 2.19 -7.35 6.56
C ALA A 122 2.27 -5.83 6.83
N ASN A 123 2.45 -5.46 8.10
CA ASN A 123 2.72 -4.10 8.53
C ASN A 123 3.83 -4.10 9.59
N ALA A 124 5.00 -3.57 9.23
CA ALA A 124 6.18 -3.62 10.09
C ALA A 124 5.99 -2.90 11.44
N ALA A 125 5.24 -1.80 11.46
CA ALA A 125 5.03 -1.02 12.68
C ALA A 125 4.15 -1.77 13.70
N VAL A 126 3.03 -2.33 13.24
CA VAL A 126 2.13 -3.11 14.09
C VAL A 126 2.80 -4.40 14.56
N THR A 127 3.45 -5.13 13.65
CA THR A 127 4.18 -6.36 14.00
C THR A 127 5.29 -6.07 15.01
N GLY A 128 6.06 -5.00 14.81
CA GLY A 128 7.10 -4.56 15.75
C GLY A 128 6.55 -4.15 17.12
N LEU A 129 5.46 -3.38 17.15
CA LEU A 129 4.79 -2.96 18.39
C LEU A 129 4.33 -4.17 19.20
N LEU A 130 3.69 -5.16 18.57
CA LEU A 130 3.23 -6.36 19.26
C LEU A 130 4.37 -7.22 19.81
N MET A 131 5.56 -7.18 19.19
CA MET A 131 6.77 -7.85 19.69
C MET A 131 7.53 -7.05 20.75
N SER A 132 7.26 -5.74 20.91
CA SER A 132 8.05 -4.83 21.73
C SER A 132 7.85 -4.99 23.25
N GLY A 133 6.76 -5.64 23.66
CA GLY A 133 6.34 -5.70 25.07
C GLY A 133 5.74 -4.39 25.61
N ILE A 134 5.61 -3.36 24.78
CA ILE A 134 4.93 -2.10 25.14
C ILE A 134 3.41 -2.26 24.98
N ASN A 135 2.62 -1.49 25.72
CA ASN A 135 1.17 -1.50 25.58
C ASN A 135 0.77 -1.10 24.15
N ALA A 136 0.12 -2.00 23.43
CA ALA A 136 -0.22 -1.78 22.04
C ALA A 136 -1.45 -0.87 21.83
N THR A 137 -2.13 -0.41 22.90
CA THR A 137 -3.35 0.40 22.76
C THR A 137 -3.54 1.41 23.90
N PRO A 138 -3.77 2.71 23.58
CA PRO A 138 -3.64 3.34 22.27
C PRO A 138 -2.16 3.45 21.83
N PHE A 139 -1.90 3.43 20.53
CA PHE A 139 -0.57 3.64 19.96
C PHE A 139 -0.58 4.73 18.88
N TYR A 140 0.58 5.36 18.65
CA TYR A 140 0.77 6.41 17.64
C TYR A 140 1.87 6.04 16.63
N PHE A 141 1.49 5.88 15.36
CA PHE A 141 2.45 5.71 14.28
C PHE A 141 2.92 7.07 13.74
N ALA A 142 4.18 7.41 13.99
CA ALA A 142 4.77 8.69 13.58
C ALA A 142 5.42 8.68 12.19
N GLY A 143 5.57 7.51 11.56
CA GLY A 143 6.35 7.36 10.33
C GLY A 143 7.84 7.69 10.50
N PHE A 144 8.47 8.13 9.42
CA PHE A 144 9.88 8.50 9.44
C PHE A 144 10.09 9.91 10.00
N PRO A 145 11.04 10.11 10.92
CA PRO A 145 11.34 11.44 11.43
C PRO A 145 12.01 12.30 10.35
N GLU A 146 11.91 13.62 10.53
CA GLU A 146 12.55 14.61 9.66
C GLU A 146 14.06 14.32 9.47
N ARG A 147 14.54 14.43 8.21
CA ARG A 147 15.95 14.16 7.90
C ARG A 147 16.88 15.16 8.59
N LYS A 148 16.50 16.44 8.62
CA LYS A 148 17.30 17.52 9.22
C LYS A 148 17.22 17.48 10.74
N ALA A 149 18.38 17.39 11.41
CA ALA A 149 18.47 17.22 12.86
C ALA A 149 17.68 18.26 13.68
N SER A 150 17.71 19.54 13.28
CA SER A 150 16.95 20.59 13.99
C SER A 150 15.44 20.38 13.88
N LYS A 151 14.94 20.03 12.70
CA LYS A 151 13.52 19.72 12.48
C LYS A 151 13.11 18.45 13.20
N ARG A 152 13.94 17.41 13.15
CA ARG A 152 13.72 16.16 13.90
C ARG A 152 13.58 16.40 15.39
N ARG A 153 14.46 17.23 15.97
CA ARG A 153 14.37 17.57 17.39
C ARG A 153 13.04 18.28 17.71
N MET A 154 12.65 19.28 16.92
CA MET A 154 11.37 19.97 17.11
C MET A 154 10.17 19.02 16.98
N GLN A 155 10.21 18.09 16.03
CA GLN A 155 9.19 17.05 15.85
C GLN A 155 9.13 16.11 17.06
N LEU A 156 10.26 15.65 17.59
CA LEU A 156 10.25 14.76 18.75
C LEU A 156 9.82 15.47 20.03
N GLU A 157 10.22 16.73 20.23
CA GLU A 157 9.77 17.53 21.37
C GLU A 157 8.25 17.75 21.35
N SER A 158 7.63 17.91 20.17
CA SER A 158 6.17 18.04 20.06
C SER A 158 5.40 16.75 20.37
N LEU A 159 6.07 15.60 20.31
CA LEU A 159 5.50 14.28 20.62
C LEU A 159 5.73 13.84 22.07
N LYS A 160 6.59 14.54 22.82
CA LYS A 160 7.10 14.14 24.14
C LYS A 160 6.04 13.78 25.18
N TYR A 161 4.89 14.47 25.16
CA TYR A 161 3.85 14.32 26.19
C TYR A 161 2.62 13.54 25.70
N ARG A 162 2.73 12.86 24.55
CA ARG A 162 1.69 11.92 24.12
C ARG A 162 1.53 10.80 25.14
N GLN A 163 0.29 10.40 25.33
CA GLN A 163 -0.09 9.35 26.28
C GLN A 163 -0.22 7.99 25.57
N GLU A 164 -0.45 8.03 24.26
CA GLU A 164 -0.33 6.88 23.38
C GLU A 164 1.11 6.37 23.39
N THR A 165 1.24 5.05 23.31
CA THR A 165 2.54 4.40 23.10
C THR A 165 3.13 4.78 21.74
#